data_AF-A0A958KB69-F1
#
_entry.id   AF-A0A958KB69-F1
#
_cell.length_a   1.000
_cell.length_b   1.000
_cell.length_c   1.000
_cell.angle_alpha   90.00
_cell.angle_beta   90.00
_cell.angle_gamma   90.00
#
_symmetry.space_group_name_H-M   'P 1'
#
loop_
_entity.id
_entity.type
_entity.pdbx_description
1 polymer ?
#
loop_
_entity_poly.entity_id
_entity_poly.type
_entity_poly.pdbx_seq_one_letter_code
_entity_poly.pdbx_strand_id
1 'polypeptide(L)'
;MAENVYVAGVIFMSGQSQSSEQNRKGISGATRQVVAVAKSGSEKIVELDKEAYRHLTVAKRNGVLVPFRRERIQNAIESAFRATRGLPRLNPLPQELHETVQRITDLVVHEAVLRAGASASLEVEELQDIVELKIMEVGHLDVAKNYIIYRDEHKKVREDSPQNLKVQRRDGTIVRFKPMKIAAAIEKAFRATLKVDGHTPQDVINSVNHVAGRVVGKAVELDKAGTLLDIERIQDEVERELMAEGFFDVAKDFILYRAARAKQRAEKIEIPSEVAPPATTADESSQPGRVFQAEAKDGSTFTVTERDLRKKIEFAARGLTDVSQEDILEGSIRNFYDGIKETEIDVSNIMAAKARIEIDPAYSTVAARLLLDVVYRETMGVEADKKSLN
;
A
#
# COMPACT_ATOMS: atom_id res chain seq x y z
N MET A 1 -4.38 28.38 8.47
CA MET A 1 -4.07 28.51 7.03
C MET A 1 -2.92 27.56 6.76
N ALA A 2 -3.20 26.51 6.00
CA ALA A 2 -2.19 25.52 5.60
C ALA A 2 -1.44 26.06 4.39
N GLU A 3 -0.11 26.18 4.47
CA GLU A 3 0.73 26.49 3.32
C GLU A 3 1.46 25.24 2.86
N ASN A 4 1.11 24.81 1.65
CA ASN A 4 1.83 23.85 0.82
C ASN A 4 3.27 24.34 0.57
N VAL A 5 4.28 23.51 0.84
CA VAL A 5 5.66 23.81 0.46
C VAL A 5 6.09 22.90 -0.70
N TYR A 6 6.10 23.48 -1.90
CA TYR A 6 6.72 22.94 -3.12
C TYR A 6 8.26 22.97 -3.04
N VAL A 7 8.91 21.96 -3.63
CA VAL A 7 10.37 21.77 -3.77
C VAL A 7 10.95 22.68 -4.86
N ALA A 8 12.09 23.34 -4.62
CA ALA A 8 12.84 24.03 -5.67
C ALA A 8 14.35 24.18 -5.36
N GLY A 9 15.18 23.69 -6.28
CA GLY A 9 16.40 24.34 -6.81
C GLY A 9 17.64 24.48 -5.92
N VAL A 10 18.69 23.72 -6.25
CA VAL A 10 20.07 23.85 -5.72
C VAL A 10 20.82 24.99 -6.44
N ILE A 11 21.51 25.85 -5.69
CA ILE A 11 22.55 26.75 -6.22
C ILE A 11 23.82 26.61 -5.36
N PHE A 12 24.92 26.23 -6.01
CA PHE A 12 26.28 26.15 -5.46
C PHE A 12 26.93 27.54 -5.42
N MET A 13 27.52 27.95 -4.29
CA MET A 13 28.63 28.92 -4.29
C MET A 13 29.67 28.60 -3.22
N SER A 14 30.91 28.45 -3.70
CA SER A 14 32.17 28.26 -2.98
C SER A 14 32.66 29.56 -2.32
N GLY A 15 33.21 29.46 -1.10
CA GLY A 15 33.94 30.57 -0.47
C GLY A 15 34.90 30.09 0.63
N GLN A 16 36.20 30.28 0.40
CA GLN A 16 37.30 30.05 1.34
C GLN A 16 37.40 31.17 2.40
N SER A 17 37.89 30.85 3.61
CA SER A 17 39.14 31.39 4.22
C SER A 17 39.17 31.31 5.77
N GLN A 18 40.29 30.75 6.29
CA GLN A 18 41.17 31.18 7.42
C GLN A 18 40.58 31.92 8.66
N SER A 19 41.01 31.80 9.92
CA SER A 19 42.07 31.10 10.67
C SER A 19 41.94 31.47 12.18
N SER A 20 42.70 30.78 13.04
CA SER A 20 43.24 31.19 14.36
C SER A 20 42.76 30.49 15.65
N GLU A 21 43.77 30.10 16.42
CA GLU A 21 43.83 29.21 17.60
C GLU A 21 43.51 29.92 18.93
N GLN A 22 42.98 29.20 19.94
CA GLN A 22 43.71 28.80 21.17
C GLN A 22 42.78 28.30 22.32
N ASN A 23 43.21 27.17 22.90
CA ASN A 23 43.19 26.75 24.33
C ASN A 23 41.98 26.05 25.01
N ARG A 24 42.22 24.75 25.25
CA ARG A 24 42.14 23.95 26.52
C ARG A 24 40.81 23.40 27.09
N LYS A 25 40.80 22.05 27.08
CA LYS A 25 40.35 21.05 28.09
C LYS A 25 38.86 20.98 28.44
N GLY A 26 38.24 19.89 27.99
CA GLY A 26 37.02 19.32 28.55
C GLY A 26 36.56 18.13 27.70
N ILE A 27 36.79 16.91 28.19
CA ILE A 27 36.18 15.70 27.64
C ILE A 27 34.70 15.74 28.02
N SER A 28 33.83 16.02 27.05
CA SER A 28 32.38 15.84 27.15
C SER A 28 31.82 15.71 25.74
N GLY A 29 30.87 14.81 25.55
CA GLY A 29 30.38 14.32 24.25
C GLY A 29 30.16 15.43 23.23
N ALA A 30 30.83 15.32 22.09
CA ALA A 30 30.62 16.19 20.95
C ALA A 30 29.23 15.90 20.36
N THR A 31 28.23 16.65 20.83
CA THR A 31 26.92 16.81 20.19
C THR A 31 27.16 17.35 18.78
N ARG A 32 26.99 16.50 17.77
CA ARG A 32 27.26 16.84 16.37
C ARG A 32 25.97 17.31 15.71
N GLN A 33 25.98 18.58 15.30
CA GLN A 33 24.91 19.29 14.63
C GLN A 33 24.75 18.81 13.18
N VAL A 34 23.52 18.80 12.67
CA VAL A 34 23.22 18.54 11.25
C VAL A 34 22.28 19.62 10.73
N VAL A 35 22.62 20.20 9.58
CA VAL A 35 21.93 21.31 8.92
C VAL A 35 20.81 20.78 8.02
N ALA A 36 19.60 21.34 8.16
CA ALA A 36 18.52 21.23 7.19
C ALA A 36 17.98 22.64 6.89
N VAL A 37 17.92 23.00 5.60
CA VAL A 37 17.57 24.34 5.13
C VAL A 37 16.04 24.49 5.04
N ALA A 38 15.46 25.37 5.85
CA ALA A 38 14.07 25.82 5.73
C ALA A 38 13.99 27.13 4.93
N LYS A 39 12.89 27.34 4.19
CA LYS A 39 12.61 28.47 3.26
C LYS A 39 12.52 29.88 3.89
N SER A 40 12.99 30.06 5.12
CA SER A 40 12.99 31.34 5.82
C SER A 40 14.21 31.46 6.74
N GLY A 41 15.42 31.37 6.18
CA GLY A 41 16.66 31.89 6.78
C GLY A 41 16.98 31.50 8.23
N SER A 42 16.35 30.47 8.77
CA SER A 42 16.48 30.04 10.15
C SER A 42 16.60 28.52 10.17
N GLU A 43 17.85 28.08 10.32
CA GLU A 43 18.24 26.69 10.53
C GLU A 43 17.64 26.20 11.84
N LYS A 44 16.54 25.43 11.78
CA LYS A 44 16.02 24.71 12.94
C LYS A 44 16.47 23.26 12.89
N ILE A 45 17.46 22.98 13.73
CA ILE A 45 17.98 21.65 14.05
C ILE A 45 16.84 20.88 14.75
N VAL A 46 16.36 19.78 14.15
CA VAL A 46 15.45 18.87 14.84
C VAL A 46 16.29 17.75 15.44
N GLU A 47 16.72 17.93 16.68
CA GLU A 47 17.21 16.82 17.50
C GLU A 47 16.04 15.86 17.73
N LEU A 48 16.11 14.67 17.14
CA LEU A 48 15.20 13.59 17.50
C LEU A 48 15.71 12.95 18.77
N ASP A 49 15.00 13.18 19.87
CA ASP A 49 15.23 12.47 21.11
C ASP A 49 15.16 10.95 20.84
N LYS A 50 16.14 10.21 21.37
CA LYS A 50 16.17 8.73 21.29
C LYS A 50 14.87 8.10 21.82
N GLU A 51 14.12 8.83 22.65
CA GLU A 51 12.83 8.44 23.17
C GLU A 51 11.74 8.40 22.08
N ALA A 52 11.81 9.27 21.06
CA ALA A 52 10.79 9.42 20.03
C ALA A 52 10.61 8.17 19.15
N TYR A 53 11.66 7.35 19.00
CA TYR A 53 11.61 6.09 18.23
C TYR A 53 11.86 4.84 19.07
N ARG A 54 11.93 4.97 20.41
CA ARG A 54 12.18 3.85 21.32
C ARG A 54 11.07 2.79 21.28
N HIS A 55 9.85 3.22 21.00
CA HIS A 55 8.67 2.38 20.97
C HIS A 55 8.19 2.07 19.54
N LEU A 56 8.98 2.43 18.53
CA LEU A 56 8.66 2.12 17.14
C LEU A 56 8.93 0.64 16.85
N THR A 57 8.01 0.01 16.13
CA THR A 57 8.17 -1.36 15.65
C THR A 57 8.20 -1.44 14.14
N VAL A 58 8.88 -2.48 13.66
CA VAL A 58 9.03 -2.77 12.24
C VAL A 58 8.52 -4.19 11.96
N ALA A 59 7.52 -4.30 11.11
CA ALA A 59 6.98 -5.57 10.64
C ALA A 59 7.88 -6.16 9.54
N LYS A 60 8.63 -7.22 9.89
CA LYS A 60 9.42 -7.98 8.90
C LYS A 60 8.51 -8.75 7.94
N ARG A 61 9.07 -9.08 6.78
CA ARG A 61 8.38 -9.85 5.71
C ARG A 61 7.84 -11.21 6.16
N ASN A 62 8.47 -11.82 7.17
CA ASN A 62 8.04 -13.08 7.79
C ASN A 62 6.91 -12.90 8.84
N GLY A 63 6.39 -11.69 9.01
CA GLY A 63 5.35 -11.38 10.00
C GLY A 63 5.89 -11.06 11.39
N VAL A 64 7.20 -11.14 11.61
CA VAL A 64 7.78 -10.83 12.92
C VAL A 64 7.93 -9.32 13.08
N LEU A 65 7.25 -8.76 14.07
CA LEU A 65 7.45 -7.40 14.55
C LEU A 65 8.75 -7.32 15.34
N VAL A 66 9.64 -6.43 14.95
CA VAL A 66 10.88 -6.18 15.70
C VAL A 66 10.96 -4.73 16.14
N PRO A 67 11.61 -4.43 17.29
CA PRO A 67 11.88 -3.06 17.67
C PRO A 67 12.69 -2.35 16.57
N PHE A 68 12.33 -1.11 16.29
CA PHE A 68 13.07 -0.25 15.40
C PHE A 68 14.46 0.02 15.98
N ARG A 69 15.49 -0.16 15.15
CA ARG A 69 16.89 0.06 15.53
C ARG A 69 17.59 0.90 14.47
N ARG A 70 18.00 2.11 14.84
CA ARG A 70 18.77 3.04 14.00
C ARG A 70 20.01 2.36 13.40
N GLU A 71 20.72 1.56 14.19
CA GLU A 71 21.94 0.84 13.76
C GLU A 71 21.70 -0.07 12.54
N ARG A 72 20.51 -0.68 12.42
CA ARG A 72 20.21 -1.57 11.28
C ARG A 72 20.06 -0.79 9.98
N ILE A 73 19.51 0.43 10.06
CA ILE A 73 19.38 1.35 8.92
C ILE A 73 20.77 1.86 8.54
N GLN A 74 21.54 2.31 9.52
CA GLN A 74 22.91 2.78 9.31
C GLN A 74 23.76 1.71 8.61
N ASN A 75 23.74 0.46 9.09
CA ASN A 75 24.49 -0.64 8.50
C ASN A 75 24.02 -0.98 7.07
N ALA A 76 22.73 -0.85 6.78
CA ALA A 76 22.19 -1.09 5.45
C ALA A 76 22.65 -0.01 4.46
N ILE A 77 22.58 1.26 4.85
CA ILE A 77 23.07 2.39 4.05
C ILE A 77 24.59 2.28 3.88
N GLU A 78 25.34 2.02 4.95
CA GLU A 78 26.79 1.82 4.91
C GLU A 78 27.18 0.70 3.92
N SER A 79 26.46 -0.42 3.95
CA SER A 79 26.69 -1.53 3.01
C SER A 79 26.46 -1.11 1.56
N ALA A 80 25.45 -0.27 1.31
CA ALA A 80 25.16 0.28 -0.01
C ALA A 80 26.28 1.19 -0.52
N PHE A 81 26.78 2.08 0.35
CA PHE A 81 27.91 2.96 0.04
C PHE A 81 29.20 2.15 -0.19
N ARG A 82 29.47 1.16 0.64
CA ARG A 82 30.64 0.27 0.47
C ARG A 82 30.60 -0.49 -0.85
N ALA A 83 29.44 -1.07 -1.19
CA ALA A 83 29.25 -1.81 -2.43
C ALA A 83 29.46 -0.91 -3.66
N THR A 84 28.87 0.29 -3.65
CA THR A 84 28.98 1.25 -4.75
C THR A 84 30.40 1.79 -4.92
N ARG A 85 31.11 1.99 -3.81
CA ARG A 85 32.49 2.54 -3.81
C ARG A 85 33.58 1.46 -3.89
N GLY A 86 33.21 0.18 -3.97
CA GLY A 86 34.16 -0.94 -4.02
C GLY A 86 35.02 -1.09 -2.75
N LEU A 87 34.53 -0.64 -1.60
CA LEU A 87 35.31 -0.63 -0.35
C LEU A 87 35.23 -2.01 0.36
N PRO A 88 36.35 -2.55 0.89
CA PRO A 88 36.36 -3.78 1.67
C PRO A 88 35.50 -3.66 2.93
N ARG A 89 34.78 -4.73 3.33
CA ARG A 89 33.89 -4.72 4.50
C ARG A 89 34.60 -4.45 5.84
N LEU A 90 35.88 -4.80 5.97
CA LEU A 90 36.63 -4.69 7.23
C LEU A 90 37.23 -3.29 7.48
N ASN A 91 37.37 -2.45 6.44
CA ASN A 91 38.01 -1.14 6.62
C ASN A 91 37.01 -0.10 7.14
N PRO A 92 37.41 0.82 8.03
CA PRO A 92 36.58 1.96 8.41
C PRO A 92 36.19 2.78 7.16
N LEU A 93 34.96 3.31 7.13
CA LEU A 93 34.59 4.25 6.06
C LEU A 93 35.45 5.52 6.16
N PRO A 94 35.80 6.13 5.02
CA PRO A 94 36.25 7.51 4.99
C PRO A 94 35.31 8.41 5.80
N GLN A 95 35.88 9.33 6.56
CA GLN A 95 35.11 10.15 7.50
C GLN A 95 33.97 10.91 6.81
N GLU A 96 34.19 11.46 5.62
CA GLU A 96 33.18 12.14 4.81
C GLU A 96 31.99 11.25 4.45
N LEU A 97 32.25 9.99 4.07
CA LEU A 97 31.21 9.01 3.77
C LEU A 97 30.47 8.60 5.03
N HIS A 98 31.18 8.43 6.15
CA HIS A 98 30.56 8.11 7.43
C HIS A 98 29.62 9.22 7.90
N GLU A 99 30.03 10.48 7.80
CA GLU A 99 29.19 11.65 8.12
C GLU A 99 27.94 11.72 7.21
N THR A 100 28.11 11.37 5.93
CA THR A 100 26.99 11.34 4.98
C THR A 100 26.02 10.20 5.29
N VAL A 101 26.51 9.00 5.59
CA VAL A 101 25.68 7.86 6.02
C VAL A 101 24.92 8.20 7.30
N GLN A 102 25.56 8.86 8.27
CA GLN A 102 24.90 9.33 9.50
C GLN A 102 23.78 10.33 9.18
N ARG A 103 24.07 11.34 8.35
CA ARG A 103 23.08 12.33 7.92
C ARG A 103 21.86 11.69 7.26
N ILE A 104 22.06 10.77 6.31
CA ILE A 104 20.96 10.05 5.66
C ILE A 104 20.18 9.21 6.68
N THR A 105 20.89 8.53 7.59
CA THR A 105 20.26 7.72 8.64
C THR A 105 19.33 8.57 9.51
N ASP A 106 19.75 9.77 9.90
CA ASP A 106 18.95 10.65 10.76
C ASP A 106 17.72 11.18 10.02
N LEU A 107 17.83 11.52 8.74
CA LEU A 107 16.69 11.87 7.88
C LEU A 107 15.69 10.72 7.74
N VAL A 108 16.18 9.48 7.60
CA VAL A 108 15.33 8.29 7.53
C VAL A 108 14.60 8.05 8.84
N VAL A 109 15.29 8.17 9.98
CA VAL A 109 14.67 8.00 11.31
C VAL A 109 13.59 9.07 11.53
N HIS A 110 13.85 10.32 11.15
CA HIS A 110 12.86 11.39 11.23
C HIS A 110 11.57 11.06 10.46
N GLU A 111 11.73 10.69 9.19
CA GLU A 111 10.61 10.34 8.33
C GLU A 111 9.86 9.09 8.85
N ALA A 112 10.59 8.09 9.35
CA ALA A 112 10.00 6.88 9.91
C ALA A 112 9.14 7.19 11.15
N VAL A 113 9.59 8.08 12.04
CA VAL A 113 8.82 8.51 13.22
C VAL A 113 7.56 9.27 12.80
N LEU A 114 7.67 10.19 11.84
CA LEU A 114 6.52 10.94 11.31
C LEU A 114 5.45 10.02 10.73
N ARG A 115 5.85 9.03 9.91
CA ARG A 115 4.90 8.07 9.31
C ARG A 115 4.30 7.12 10.33
N ALA A 116 5.09 6.70 11.31
CA ALA A 116 4.61 5.83 12.38
C ALA A 116 3.69 6.55 13.39
N GLY A 117 3.73 7.88 13.48
CA GLY A 117 2.75 8.63 14.27
C GLY A 117 1.29 8.32 13.90
N ALA A 118 1.05 7.89 12.65
CA ALA A 118 -0.27 7.43 12.17
C ALA A 118 -0.52 5.92 12.35
N SER A 119 0.54 5.10 12.50
CA SER A 119 0.48 3.63 12.61
C SER A 119 1.59 3.12 13.53
N ALA A 120 1.23 2.43 14.62
CA ALA A 120 2.17 1.96 15.64
C ALA A 120 3.31 1.05 15.12
N SER A 121 3.14 0.46 13.93
CA SER A 121 4.10 -0.39 13.24
C SER A 121 4.34 0.09 11.81
N LEU A 122 5.60 0.08 11.37
CA LEU A 122 6.02 0.37 9.99
C LEU A 122 6.42 -0.93 9.27
N GLU A 123 6.06 -1.11 8.00
CA GLU A 123 6.52 -2.28 7.24
C GLU A 123 8.00 -2.13 6.83
N VAL A 124 8.73 -3.25 6.71
CA VAL A 124 10.12 -3.21 6.22
C VAL A 124 10.21 -2.59 4.82
N GLU A 125 9.21 -2.81 3.95
CA GLU A 125 9.20 -2.21 2.61
C GLU A 125 9.09 -0.69 2.67
N GLU A 126 8.17 -0.17 3.50
CA GLU A 126 7.99 1.27 3.68
C GLU A 126 9.27 1.91 4.21
N LEU A 127 9.97 1.24 5.13
CA LEU A 127 11.26 1.71 5.61
C LEU A 127 12.33 1.68 4.51
N GLN A 128 12.31 0.67 3.64
CA GLN A 128 13.23 0.59 2.49
C GLN A 128 12.96 1.71 1.48
N ASP A 129 11.70 2.01 1.19
CA ASP A 129 11.31 3.10 0.30
C ASP A 129 11.75 4.46 0.86
N ILE A 130 11.64 4.67 2.18
CA ILE A 130 12.17 5.88 2.84
C ILE A 130 13.68 5.97 2.67
N VAL A 131 14.41 4.86 2.88
CA VAL A 131 15.88 4.83 2.70
C VAL A 131 16.25 5.21 1.26
N GLU A 132 15.58 4.62 0.27
CA GLU A 132 15.80 4.91 -1.15
C GLU A 132 15.57 6.40 -1.45
N LEU A 133 14.42 6.92 -1.02
CA LEU A 133 14.06 8.32 -1.21
C LEU A 133 15.09 9.27 -0.58
N LYS A 134 15.53 9.00 0.66
CA LYS A 134 16.49 9.87 1.36
C LYS A 134 17.90 9.79 0.78
N ILE A 135 18.34 8.65 0.27
CA ILE A 135 19.61 8.56 -0.46
C ILE A 135 19.55 9.41 -1.75
N MET A 136 18.41 9.40 -2.45
CA MET A 136 18.20 10.21 -3.66
C MET A 136 18.13 11.71 -3.35
N GLU A 137 17.42 12.12 -2.29
CA GLU A 137 17.31 13.53 -1.86
C GLU A 137 18.66 14.15 -1.50
N VAL A 138 19.56 13.38 -0.89
CA VAL A 138 20.93 13.84 -0.57
C VAL A 138 21.84 13.88 -1.82
N GLY A 139 21.37 13.37 -2.96
CA GLY A 139 22.06 13.46 -4.25
C GLY A 139 22.92 12.24 -4.62
N HIS A 140 22.83 11.14 -3.86
CA HIS A 140 23.60 9.91 -4.12
C HIS A 140 22.84 8.92 -5.01
N LEU A 141 22.55 9.34 -6.25
CA LEU A 141 21.74 8.58 -7.20
C LEU A 141 22.36 7.22 -7.58
N ASP A 142 23.69 7.15 -7.65
CA ASP A 142 24.46 5.94 -7.90
C ASP A 142 24.25 4.90 -6.79
N VAL A 143 24.35 5.33 -5.53
CA VAL A 143 24.13 4.47 -4.36
C VAL A 143 22.67 4.03 -4.26
N ALA A 144 21.72 4.94 -4.49
CA ALA A 144 20.29 4.62 -4.47
C ALA A 144 19.94 3.56 -5.52
N LYS A 145 20.44 3.73 -6.75
CA LYS A 145 20.23 2.75 -7.83
C LYS A 145 20.78 1.38 -7.48
N ASN A 146 22.01 1.30 -6.95
CA ASN A 146 22.61 0.03 -6.54
C ASN A 146 21.85 -0.61 -5.36
N TYR A 147 21.34 0.19 -4.43
CA TYR A 147 20.51 -0.28 -3.33
C TYR A 147 19.19 -0.90 -3.82
N ILE A 148 18.51 -0.24 -4.77
CA ILE A 148 17.27 -0.75 -5.40
C ILE A 148 17.54 -2.07 -6.13
N ILE A 149 18.61 -2.13 -6.94
CA ILE A 149 18.99 -3.34 -7.67
C ILE A 149 19.27 -4.48 -6.68
N TYR A 150 20.08 -4.23 -5.64
CA TYR A 150 20.38 -5.22 -4.61
C TYR A 150 19.10 -5.71 -3.90
N ARG A 151 18.17 -4.81 -3.57
CA ARG A 151 16.88 -5.15 -2.96
C ARG A 151 16.06 -6.08 -3.86
N ASP A 152 15.96 -5.76 -5.14
CA ASP A 152 15.16 -6.50 -6.12
C ASP A 152 15.79 -7.85 -6.49
N GLU A 153 17.11 -7.94 -6.58
CA GLU A 153 17.83 -9.22 -6.74
C GLU A 153 17.58 -10.13 -5.53
N HIS A 154 17.72 -9.59 -4.33
CA HIS A 154 17.42 -10.34 -3.12
C HIS A 154 15.92 -10.65 -3.00
N LYS A 155 15.03 -9.87 -3.62
CA LYS A 155 13.60 -10.19 -3.70
C LYS A 155 13.37 -11.42 -4.59
N LYS A 156 14.15 -11.58 -5.66
CA LYS A 156 14.08 -12.72 -6.60
C LYS A 156 14.73 -14.01 -6.07
N VAL A 157 15.85 -13.92 -5.37
CA VAL A 157 16.59 -15.09 -4.82
C VAL A 157 15.82 -15.81 -3.69
N ARG A 158 14.67 -15.28 -3.25
CA ARG A 158 13.88 -15.79 -2.11
C ARG A 158 12.58 -16.47 -2.53
N GLU A 159 12.60 -17.27 -3.61
CA GLU A 159 11.45 -18.08 -4.04
C GLU A 159 11.12 -19.24 -3.08
N ASP A 160 12.08 -19.74 -2.29
CA ASP A 160 11.94 -20.96 -1.49
C ASP A 160 11.62 -20.72 0.01
N SER A 161 11.13 -19.54 0.35
CA SER A 161 10.62 -19.25 1.70
C SER A 161 9.10 -19.44 1.75
N PRO A 162 8.49 -19.57 2.96
CA PRO A 162 7.02 -19.63 3.17
C PRO A 162 6.21 -18.44 2.59
N GLN A 163 6.87 -17.58 1.82
CA GLN A 163 6.36 -16.47 1.02
C GLN A 163 5.81 -16.90 -0.36
N ASN A 164 5.97 -18.16 -0.80
CA ASN A 164 5.32 -18.67 -2.03
C ASN A 164 3.97 -19.37 -1.79
N LEU A 165 3.55 -19.46 -0.52
CA LEU A 165 2.22 -19.91 -0.14
C LEU A 165 1.16 -19.08 -0.86
N LYS A 166 0.11 -19.75 -1.34
CA LYS A 166 -1.01 -19.14 -2.03
C LYS A 166 -2.24 -19.25 -1.14
N VAL A 167 -2.92 -18.12 -0.96
CA VAL A 167 -4.18 -18.04 -0.21
C VAL A 167 -5.30 -17.72 -1.18
N GLN A 168 -6.39 -18.45 -1.09
CA GLN A 168 -7.62 -18.10 -1.74
C GLN A 168 -8.36 -17.04 -0.94
N ARG A 169 -8.56 -15.88 -1.57
CA ARG A 169 -9.42 -14.82 -1.06
C ARG A 169 -10.88 -15.24 -1.17
N ARG A 170 -11.74 -14.56 -0.41
CA ARG A 170 -13.19 -14.80 -0.38
C ARG A 170 -13.89 -14.52 -1.72
N ASP A 171 -13.24 -13.76 -2.61
CA ASP A 171 -13.66 -13.49 -3.99
C ASP A 171 -13.25 -14.60 -4.98
N GLY A 172 -12.61 -15.67 -4.48
CA GLY A 172 -12.08 -16.79 -5.27
C GLY A 172 -10.68 -16.54 -5.84
N THR A 173 -10.13 -15.33 -5.74
CA THR A 173 -8.81 -15.00 -6.28
C THR A 173 -7.70 -15.60 -5.43
N ILE A 174 -6.65 -16.10 -6.09
CA ILE A 174 -5.50 -16.67 -5.39
C ILE A 174 -4.42 -15.59 -5.27
N VAL A 175 -4.09 -15.22 -4.04
CA VAL A 175 -3.07 -14.22 -3.73
C VAL A 175 -1.91 -14.83 -2.95
N ARG A 176 -0.75 -14.17 -3.02
CA ARG A 176 0.41 -14.57 -2.23
C ARG A 176 0.14 -14.37 -0.73
N PHE A 177 0.45 -15.38 0.07
CA PHE A 177 0.41 -15.31 1.53
C PHE A 177 1.40 -14.24 2.03
N LYS A 178 0.89 -13.32 2.83
CA LYS A 178 1.68 -12.24 3.43
C LYS A 178 1.61 -12.34 4.96
N PRO A 179 2.61 -12.98 5.61
CA PRO A 179 2.66 -13.09 7.07
C PRO A 179 2.53 -11.76 7.82
N MET A 180 3.05 -10.68 7.25
CA MET A 180 2.93 -9.31 7.78
C MET A 180 1.48 -8.88 8.05
N LYS A 181 0.52 -9.31 7.20
CA LYS A 181 -0.89 -8.95 7.39
C LYS A 181 -1.53 -9.65 8.59
N ILE A 182 -1.04 -10.84 8.93
CA ILE A 182 -1.50 -11.57 10.11
C ILE A 182 -1.05 -10.84 11.37
N ALA A 183 0.25 -10.50 11.44
CA ALA A 183 0.79 -9.77 12.58
C ALA A 183 0.13 -8.41 12.78
N ALA A 184 -0.09 -7.65 11.71
CA ALA A 184 -0.80 -6.37 11.77
C ALA A 184 -2.26 -6.51 12.23
N ALA A 185 -2.96 -7.56 11.80
CA ALA A 185 -4.34 -7.82 12.22
C ALA A 185 -4.42 -8.19 13.71
N ILE A 186 -3.49 -9.04 14.18
CA ILE A 186 -3.39 -9.43 15.59
C ILE A 186 -3.01 -8.20 16.44
N GLU A 187 -2.00 -7.43 16.05
CA GLU A 187 -1.60 -6.21 16.75
C GLU A 187 -2.77 -5.22 16.88
N LYS A 188 -3.54 -5.03 15.79
CA LYS A 188 -4.72 -4.17 15.81
C LYS A 188 -5.77 -4.63 16.81
N ALA A 189 -5.97 -5.94 16.96
CA ALA A 189 -6.87 -6.49 17.97
C ALA A 189 -6.37 -6.24 19.38
N PHE A 190 -5.09 -6.51 19.66
CA PHE A 190 -4.47 -6.21 20.95
C PHE A 190 -4.59 -4.73 21.32
N ARG A 191 -4.34 -3.81 20.37
CA ARG A 191 -4.48 -2.37 20.59
C ARG A 191 -5.92 -1.94 20.86
N ALA A 192 -6.89 -2.54 20.18
CA ALA A 192 -8.30 -2.26 20.39
C ALA A 192 -8.76 -2.67 21.80
N THR A 193 -8.37 -3.87 22.26
CA THR A 193 -8.72 -4.38 23.59
C THR A 193 -8.02 -3.61 24.71
N LEU A 194 -6.72 -3.35 24.57
CA LEU A 194 -5.92 -2.66 25.58
C LEU A 194 -6.10 -1.13 25.56
N LYS A 195 -6.86 -0.60 24.59
CA LYS A 195 -7.08 0.85 24.39
C LYS A 195 -5.77 1.65 24.42
N VAL A 196 -4.77 1.13 23.72
CA VAL A 196 -3.44 1.75 23.70
C VAL A 196 -3.44 2.90 22.69
N ASP A 197 -3.44 4.12 23.22
CA ASP A 197 -3.21 5.33 22.44
C ASP A 197 -1.69 5.48 22.21
N GLY A 198 -1.28 5.41 20.94
CA GLY A 198 0.13 5.47 20.55
C GLY A 198 0.78 4.10 20.36
N HIS A 199 1.97 3.92 20.94
CA HIS A 199 2.86 2.78 20.64
C HIS A 199 2.49 1.49 21.37
N THR A 200 2.63 0.37 20.69
CA THR A 200 2.35 -0.96 21.24
C THR A 200 3.42 -1.35 22.29
N PRO A 201 3.04 -1.79 23.51
CA PRO A 201 3.99 -2.23 24.52
C PRO A 201 4.82 -3.44 24.07
N GLN A 202 6.06 -3.57 24.57
CA GLN A 202 6.97 -4.64 24.17
C GLN A 202 6.43 -6.04 24.48
N ASP A 203 5.74 -6.21 25.60
CA ASP A 203 5.15 -7.50 26.00
C ASP A 203 4.03 -7.94 25.06
N VAL A 204 3.25 -6.96 24.58
CA VAL A 204 2.22 -7.18 23.57
C VAL A 204 2.87 -7.60 22.26
N ILE A 205 3.91 -6.89 21.81
CA ILE A 205 4.65 -7.24 20.57
C ILE A 205 5.21 -8.66 20.64
N ASN A 206 5.77 -9.07 21.79
CA ASN A 206 6.27 -10.42 21.99
C ASN A 206 5.14 -11.46 21.87
N SER A 207 3.97 -11.17 22.45
CA SER A 207 2.77 -12.00 22.36
C SER A 207 2.25 -12.10 20.93
N VAL A 208 2.17 -10.97 20.21
CA VAL A 208 1.79 -10.91 18.79
C VAL A 208 2.73 -11.76 17.94
N ASN A 209 4.04 -11.64 18.15
CA ASN A 209 5.04 -12.43 17.44
C ASN A 209 4.90 -13.92 17.70
N HIS A 210 4.60 -14.30 18.95
CA HIS A 210 4.41 -15.70 19.33
C HIS A 210 3.19 -16.28 18.58
N VAL A 211 2.03 -15.63 18.69
CA VAL A 211 0.79 -16.06 18.03
C VAL A 211 0.96 -16.05 16.51
N ALA A 212 1.46 -14.97 15.92
CA ALA A 212 1.66 -14.86 14.48
C ALA A 212 2.63 -15.93 13.95
N GLY A 213 3.70 -16.24 14.68
CA GLY A 213 4.65 -17.29 14.34
C GLY A 213 4.00 -18.67 14.29
N ARG A 214 3.13 -18.99 15.25
CA ARG A 214 2.38 -20.26 15.30
C ARG A 214 1.37 -20.39 14.15
N VAL A 215 0.62 -19.32 13.87
CA VAL A 215 -0.32 -19.26 12.74
C VAL A 215 0.40 -19.46 11.42
N VAL A 216 1.54 -18.78 11.22
CA VAL A 216 2.36 -18.94 10.00
C VAL A 216 2.93 -20.35 9.90
N GLY A 217 3.40 -20.95 11.01
CA GLY A 217 3.87 -22.33 11.04
C GLY A 217 2.80 -23.32 10.59
N LYS A 218 1.59 -23.22 11.13
CA LYS A 218 0.45 -24.04 10.74
C LYS A 218 -0.02 -23.81 9.31
N ALA A 219 0.01 -22.57 8.83
CA ALA A 219 -0.29 -22.27 7.43
C ALA A 219 0.68 -22.99 6.48
N VAL A 220 1.97 -23.08 6.83
CA VAL A 220 2.98 -23.84 6.08
C VAL A 220 2.71 -25.35 6.15
N GLU A 221 2.30 -25.88 7.31
CA GLU A 221 1.97 -27.30 7.46
C GLU A 221 0.74 -27.70 6.62
N LEU A 222 -0.29 -26.86 6.60
CA LEU A 222 -1.52 -27.09 5.82
C LEU A 222 -1.26 -27.09 4.31
N ASP A 223 -0.37 -26.23 3.84
CA ASP A 223 0.04 -26.19 2.43
C ASP A 223 0.86 -27.42 2.04
N LYS A 224 1.80 -27.85 2.89
CA LYS A 224 2.54 -29.11 2.70
C LYS A 224 1.62 -30.33 2.66
N ALA A 225 0.49 -30.29 3.37
CA ALA A 225 -0.53 -31.33 3.34
C ALA A 225 -1.42 -31.27 2.07
N GLY A 226 -1.16 -30.34 1.14
CA GLY A 226 -1.90 -30.18 -0.12
C GLY A 226 -3.31 -29.60 0.05
N THR A 227 -3.60 -28.98 1.20
CA THR A 227 -4.90 -28.36 1.46
C THR A 227 -4.92 -26.93 0.93
N LEU A 228 -5.95 -26.57 0.16
CA LEU A 228 -6.15 -25.18 -0.26
C LEU A 228 -6.34 -24.28 0.97
N LEU A 229 -5.50 -23.26 1.09
CA LEU A 229 -5.53 -22.33 2.21
C LEU A 229 -6.45 -21.15 1.86
N ASP A 230 -7.58 -21.04 2.54
CA ASP A 230 -8.53 -19.94 2.42
C ASP A 230 -8.34 -18.89 3.53
N ILE A 231 -8.82 -17.66 3.29
CA ILE A 231 -8.72 -16.58 4.29
C ILE A 231 -9.47 -16.91 5.58
N GLU A 232 -10.62 -17.59 5.52
CA GLU A 232 -11.40 -17.89 6.72
C GLU A 232 -10.66 -18.87 7.60
N ARG A 233 -10.06 -19.91 7.02
CA ARG A 233 -9.22 -20.85 7.77
C ARG A 233 -8.00 -20.21 8.43
N ILE A 234 -7.39 -19.20 7.80
CA ILE A 234 -6.33 -18.42 8.45
C ILE A 234 -6.90 -17.62 9.63
N GLN A 235 -8.11 -17.06 9.51
CA GLN A 235 -8.75 -16.32 10.60
C GLN A 235 -9.17 -17.23 11.75
N ASP A 236 -9.73 -18.40 11.46
CA ASP A 236 -10.05 -19.42 12.45
C ASP A 236 -8.78 -19.90 13.17
N GLU A 237 -7.66 -19.99 12.45
CA GLU A 237 -6.37 -20.30 13.06
C GLU A 237 -5.89 -19.21 14.01
N VAL A 238 -6.03 -17.94 13.64
CA VAL A 238 -5.71 -16.80 14.50
C VAL A 238 -6.57 -16.84 15.77
N GLU A 239 -7.86 -17.07 15.64
CA GLU A 239 -8.79 -17.18 16.78
C GLU A 239 -8.42 -18.34 17.69
N ARG A 240 -8.12 -19.50 17.11
CA ARG A 240 -7.71 -20.70 17.84
C ARG A 240 -6.43 -20.47 18.63
N GLU A 241 -5.42 -19.85 18.02
CA GLU A 241 -4.15 -19.59 18.70
C GLU A 241 -4.29 -18.50 19.77
N LEU A 242 -5.11 -17.46 19.54
CA LEU A 242 -5.41 -16.48 20.57
C LEU A 242 -6.10 -17.11 21.79
N MET A 243 -7.05 -18.04 21.57
CA MET A 243 -7.70 -18.78 22.65
C MET A 243 -6.75 -19.76 23.35
N ALA A 244 -5.89 -20.45 22.60
CA ALA A 244 -4.93 -21.42 23.15
C ALA A 244 -3.89 -20.77 24.08
N GLU A 245 -3.45 -19.55 23.76
CA GLU A 245 -2.54 -18.76 24.59
C GLU A 245 -3.25 -18.02 25.74
N GLY A 246 -4.58 -18.16 25.86
CA GLY A 246 -5.36 -17.57 26.96
C GLY A 246 -5.74 -16.09 26.78
N PHE A 247 -5.56 -15.52 25.58
CA PHE A 247 -5.96 -14.14 25.27
C PHE A 247 -7.46 -14.04 24.92
N PHE A 248 -8.34 -14.44 25.86
CA PHE A 248 -9.78 -14.55 25.61
C PHE A 248 -10.44 -13.22 25.24
N ASP A 249 -10.04 -12.12 25.88
CA ASP A 249 -10.61 -10.79 25.58
C ASP A 249 -10.24 -10.31 24.17
N VAL A 250 -8.98 -10.52 23.78
CA VAL A 250 -8.49 -10.17 22.42
C VAL A 250 -9.14 -11.07 21.36
N ALA A 251 -9.29 -12.37 21.65
CA ALA A 251 -9.98 -13.31 20.77
C ALA A 251 -11.45 -12.91 20.57
N LYS A 252 -12.14 -12.54 21.66
CA LYS A 252 -13.52 -12.05 21.61
C LYS A 252 -13.65 -10.79 20.75
N ASP A 253 -12.80 -9.80 20.98
CA ASP A 253 -12.82 -8.55 20.20
C ASP A 253 -12.47 -8.80 18.73
N PHE A 254 -11.55 -9.72 18.44
CA PHE A 254 -11.23 -10.14 17.08
C PHE A 254 -12.42 -10.81 16.38
N ILE A 255 -13.11 -11.74 17.06
CA ILE A 255 -14.32 -12.41 16.54
C ILE A 255 -15.43 -11.39 16.32
N LEU A 256 -15.66 -10.47 17.26
CA LEU A 256 -16.65 -9.41 17.14
C LEU A 256 -16.32 -8.47 15.98
N TYR A 257 -15.06 -8.09 15.81
CA TYR A 257 -14.62 -7.28 14.68
C TYR A 257 -14.82 -8.02 13.35
N ARG A 258 -14.48 -9.31 13.28
CA ARG A 258 -14.70 -10.17 12.11
C ARG A 258 -16.19 -10.27 11.77
N ALA A 259 -17.02 -10.56 12.76
CA ALA A 259 -18.47 -10.69 12.63
C ALA A 259 -19.11 -9.36 12.22
N ALA A 260 -18.70 -8.24 12.82
CA ALA A 260 -19.15 -6.91 12.44
C ALA A 260 -18.74 -6.57 11.01
N ARG A 261 -17.53 -6.92 10.57
CA ARG A 261 -17.09 -6.74 9.18
C ARG A 261 -17.77 -7.70 8.21
N ALA A 262 -18.11 -8.91 8.64
CA ALA A 262 -18.90 -9.86 7.85
C ALA A 262 -20.34 -9.36 7.68
N LYS A 263 -20.96 -8.86 8.75
CA LYS A 263 -22.29 -8.25 8.73
C LYS A 263 -22.31 -6.96 7.91
N GLN A 264 -21.34 -6.07 8.11
CA GLN A 264 -21.16 -4.89 7.27
C GLN A 264 -20.96 -5.27 5.81
N ARG A 265 -20.34 -6.40 5.48
CA ARG A 265 -20.25 -6.88 4.09
C ARG A 265 -21.55 -7.48 3.59
N ALA A 266 -22.29 -8.22 4.42
CA ALA A 266 -23.61 -8.75 4.05
C ALA A 266 -24.62 -7.62 3.82
N GLU A 267 -24.60 -6.58 4.65
CA GLU A 267 -25.41 -5.36 4.51
C GLU A 267 -24.91 -4.48 3.36
N LYS A 268 -23.60 -4.44 3.10
CA LYS A 268 -22.99 -3.73 1.96
C LYS A 268 -23.00 -4.55 0.65
N ILE A 269 -23.48 -5.79 0.66
CA ILE A 269 -23.81 -6.54 -0.56
C ILE A 269 -25.15 -6.04 -1.14
N GLU A 270 -25.92 -5.24 -0.40
CA GLU A 270 -27.02 -4.42 -0.97
C GLU A 270 -26.56 -3.04 -1.47
N ILE A 271 -25.30 -2.63 -1.25
CA ILE A 271 -24.72 -1.36 -1.77
C ILE A 271 -23.20 -1.52 -1.97
N PRO A 272 -22.68 -1.77 -3.18
CA PRO A 272 -21.24 -1.89 -3.39
C PRO A 272 -20.53 -0.58 -3.03
N SER A 273 -19.68 -0.61 -2.00
CA SER A 273 -18.71 0.45 -1.79
C SER A 273 -17.39 -0.13 -1.32
N GLU A 274 -16.36 0.48 -1.88
CA GLU A 274 -14.98 0.12 -1.90
C GLU A 274 -14.28 0.08 -0.55
N VAL A 275 -13.14 -0.60 -0.64
CA VAL A 275 -11.89 -0.49 0.12
C VAL A 275 -11.66 0.93 0.65
N ALA A 276 -11.33 1.03 1.94
CA ALA A 276 -10.89 2.27 2.57
C ALA A 276 -9.66 2.88 1.86
N PRO A 277 -9.57 4.22 1.76
CA PRO A 277 -8.29 4.90 1.62
C PRO A 277 -7.88 5.66 2.90
N PRO A 278 -6.59 6.01 3.02
CA PRO A 278 -6.05 6.81 4.10
C PRO A 278 -6.49 8.29 4.02
N ALA A 279 -6.13 9.03 5.07
CA ALA A 279 -6.58 10.38 5.41
C ALA A 279 -6.36 11.48 4.35
N THR A 280 -7.18 12.54 4.49
CA THR A 280 -7.09 13.91 3.91
C THR A 280 -7.38 13.99 2.40
N THR A 281 -8.22 14.87 1.83
CA THR A 281 -8.63 16.26 2.09
C THR A 281 -10.02 16.53 1.47
N ALA A 282 -10.58 17.70 1.80
CA ALA A 282 -11.68 18.38 1.10
C ALA A 282 -11.61 18.25 -0.44
N ASP A 283 -12.69 17.79 -1.06
CA ASP A 283 -13.54 18.52 -2.02
C ASP A 283 -14.55 17.52 -2.63
N GLU A 284 -15.83 17.83 -2.46
CA GLU A 284 -16.94 17.13 -3.10
C GLU A 284 -16.91 17.40 -4.62
N SER A 285 -17.29 16.41 -5.42
CA SER A 285 -17.43 16.43 -6.90
C SER A 285 -16.15 16.18 -7.74
N SER A 286 -15.64 14.94 -7.73
CA SER A 286 -15.11 14.20 -8.91
C SER A 286 -14.33 12.96 -8.44
N GLN A 287 -14.96 11.78 -8.37
CA GLN A 287 -14.21 10.52 -8.20
C GLN A 287 -13.54 10.13 -9.53
N PRO A 288 -12.25 9.73 -9.55
CA PRO A 288 -11.64 9.13 -10.72
C PRO A 288 -12.13 7.68 -10.83
N GLY A 289 -13.10 7.43 -11.73
CA GLY A 289 -13.60 6.09 -12.03
C GLY A 289 -12.52 5.17 -12.61
N ARG A 290 -12.73 3.85 -12.54
CA ARG A 290 -11.78 2.83 -13.03
C ARG A 290 -11.45 3.05 -14.51
N VAL A 291 -10.20 2.81 -14.90
CA VAL A 291 -9.71 2.98 -16.28
C VAL A 291 -9.23 1.63 -16.81
N PHE A 292 -9.66 1.29 -18.03
CA PHE A 292 -9.33 0.05 -18.73
C PHE A 292 -8.62 0.38 -20.04
N GLN A 293 -7.62 -0.43 -20.42
CA GLN A 293 -6.98 -0.39 -21.73
C GLN A 293 -7.75 -1.32 -22.69
N ALA A 294 -8.18 -0.81 -23.84
CA ALA A 294 -8.96 -1.53 -24.83
C ALA A 294 -8.33 -1.42 -26.23
N GLU A 295 -8.61 -2.41 -27.09
CA GLU A 295 -8.12 -2.47 -28.47
C GLU A 295 -9.26 -2.17 -29.47
N ALA A 296 -9.04 -1.19 -30.35
CA ALA A 296 -9.98 -0.82 -31.41
C ALA A 296 -9.88 -1.78 -32.61
N LYS A 297 -10.85 -1.73 -33.52
CA LYS A 297 -10.90 -2.60 -34.73
C LYS A 297 -9.68 -2.42 -35.66
N ASP A 298 -8.95 -1.31 -35.56
CA ASP A 298 -7.74 -0.99 -36.33
C ASP A 298 -6.43 -1.44 -35.65
N GLY A 299 -6.52 -2.10 -34.48
CA GLY A 299 -5.37 -2.54 -33.68
C GLY A 299 -4.74 -1.44 -32.83
N SER A 300 -5.32 -0.23 -32.80
CA SER A 300 -4.89 0.84 -31.89
C SER A 300 -5.44 0.62 -30.48
N THR A 301 -4.66 1.01 -29.47
CA THR A 301 -5.07 0.95 -28.06
C THR A 301 -5.71 2.26 -27.62
N PHE A 302 -6.88 2.21 -26.99
CA PHE A 302 -7.57 3.35 -26.41
C PHE A 302 -8.01 3.05 -24.97
N THR A 303 -8.20 4.11 -24.17
CA THR A 303 -8.61 3.96 -22.77
C THR A 303 -10.11 4.11 -22.62
N VAL A 304 -10.76 3.15 -21.96
CA VAL A 304 -12.16 3.21 -21.58
C VAL A 304 -12.26 3.55 -20.10
N THR A 305 -12.98 4.62 -19.78
CA THR A 305 -13.23 4.97 -18.38
C THR A 305 -14.60 4.46 -17.93
N GLU A 306 -14.71 4.12 -16.65
CA GLU A 306 -15.96 3.76 -16.00
C GLU A 306 -17.03 4.84 -16.18
N ARG A 307 -16.63 6.11 -16.25
CA ARG A 307 -17.53 7.24 -16.52
C ARG A 307 -18.19 7.11 -17.90
N ASP A 308 -17.45 6.68 -18.91
CA ASP A 308 -17.96 6.55 -20.28
C ASP A 308 -18.92 5.36 -20.39
N LEU A 309 -18.62 4.25 -19.70
CA LEU A 309 -19.52 3.11 -19.58
C LEU A 309 -20.82 3.48 -18.85
N ARG A 310 -20.70 4.19 -17.73
CA ARG A 310 -21.84 4.65 -16.93
C ARG A 310 -22.80 5.52 -17.76
N LYS A 311 -22.28 6.45 -18.55
CA LYS A 311 -23.09 7.28 -19.46
C LYS A 311 -23.88 6.45 -20.48
N LYS A 312 -23.24 5.44 -21.09
CA LYS A 312 -23.92 4.55 -22.06
C LYS A 312 -25.05 3.76 -21.40
N ILE A 313 -24.82 3.25 -20.21
CA ILE A 313 -25.81 2.47 -19.44
C ILE A 313 -26.95 3.38 -18.96
N GLU A 314 -26.64 4.58 -18.47
CA GLU A 314 -27.62 5.60 -18.06
C GLU A 314 -28.53 5.99 -19.22
N PHE A 315 -27.96 6.24 -20.41
CA PHE A 315 -28.73 6.52 -21.61
C PHE A 315 -29.66 5.37 -21.99
N ALA A 316 -29.19 4.12 -21.91
CA ALA A 316 -30.01 2.95 -22.18
C ALA A 316 -31.11 2.74 -21.12
N ALA A 317 -30.85 3.08 -19.86
CA ALA A 317 -31.79 2.97 -18.74
C ALA A 317 -32.79 4.13 -18.64
N ARG A 318 -32.71 5.15 -19.50
CA ARG A 318 -33.57 6.34 -19.44
C ARG A 318 -35.07 6.00 -19.38
N GLY A 319 -35.77 6.59 -18.42
CA GLY A 319 -37.22 6.42 -18.25
C GLY A 319 -37.64 5.06 -17.69
N LEU A 320 -36.73 4.28 -17.11
CA LEU A 320 -37.01 3.03 -16.39
C LEU A 320 -36.68 3.23 -14.91
N THR A 321 -37.63 2.90 -14.02
CA THR A 321 -37.51 3.10 -12.57
C THR A 321 -36.91 1.89 -11.84
N ASP A 322 -37.13 0.70 -12.38
CA ASP A 322 -36.80 -0.58 -11.71
C ASP A 322 -35.50 -1.21 -12.22
N VAL A 323 -34.63 -0.39 -12.83
CA VAL A 323 -33.34 -0.82 -13.37
C VAL A 323 -32.20 -0.20 -12.56
N SER A 324 -31.43 -1.06 -11.89
CA SER A 324 -30.15 -0.67 -11.29
C SER A 324 -29.07 -0.55 -12.36
N GLN A 325 -28.66 0.68 -12.65
CA GLN A 325 -27.59 0.99 -13.62
C GLN A 325 -26.21 0.53 -13.11
N GLU A 326 -26.00 0.58 -11.79
CA GLU A 326 -24.74 0.19 -11.17
C GLU A 326 -24.53 -1.34 -11.27
N ASP A 327 -25.60 -2.13 -11.13
CA ASP A 327 -25.52 -3.60 -11.31
C ASP A 327 -25.13 -4.00 -12.74
N ILE A 328 -25.61 -3.26 -13.76
CA ILE A 328 -25.23 -3.48 -15.15
C ILE A 328 -23.77 -3.09 -15.38
N LEU A 329 -23.34 -1.97 -14.79
CA LEU A 329 -21.98 -1.47 -14.90
C LEU A 329 -20.97 -2.44 -14.26
N GLU A 330 -21.22 -2.89 -13.04
CA GLU A 330 -20.36 -3.87 -12.37
C GLU A 330 -20.35 -5.22 -13.09
N GLY A 331 -21.52 -5.69 -13.54
CA GLY A 331 -21.65 -6.91 -14.33
C GLY A 331 -20.87 -6.85 -15.64
N SER A 332 -20.82 -5.68 -16.27
CA SER A 332 -20.04 -5.46 -17.49
C SER A 332 -18.53 -5.42 -17.21
N ILE A 333 -18.11 -4.66 -16.20
CA ILE A 333 -16.70 -4.53 -15.81
C ILE A 333 -16.11 -5.87 -15.37
N ARG A 334 -16.92 -6.76 -14.79
CA ARG A 334 -16.46 -8.09 -14.35
C ARG A 334 -15.91 -8.95 -15.49
N ASN A 335 -16.36 -8.72 -16.72
CA ASN A 335 -15.86 -9.46 -17.88
C ASN A 335 -14.68 -8.75 -18.56
N PHE A 336 -14.23 -7.59 -18.06
CA PHE A 336 -13.12 -6.85 -18.65
C PHE A 336 -11.79 -7.47 -18.22
N TYR A 337 -10.88 -7.55 -19.18
CA TYR A 337 -9.48 -7.93 -19.00
C TYR A 337 -8.58 -6.90 -19.68
N ASP A 338 -7.28 -6.94 -19.38
CA ASP A 338 -6.30 -6.03 -19.96
C ASP A 338 -6.16 -6.27 -21.48
N GLY A 339 -6.47 -5.25 -22.29
CA GLY A 339 -6.50 -5.38 -23.75
C GLY A 339 -7.82 -5.95 -24.31
N ILE A 340 -8.95 -5.77 -23.62
CA ILE A 340 -10.26 -6.15 -24.14
C ILE A 340 -10.59 -5.44 -25.46
N LYS A 341 -11.21 -6.13 -26.42
CA LYS A 341 -11.59 -5.53 -27.70
C LYS A 341 -12.82 -4.63 -27.57
N GLU A 342 -12.92 -3.59 -28.40
CA GLU A 342 -14.08 -2.69 -28.46
C GLU A 342 -15.41 -3.45 -28.61
N THR A 343 -15.44 -4.47 -29.48
CA THR A 343 -16.63 -5.31 -29.69
C THR A 343 -16.99 -6.15 -28.47
N GLU A 344 -16.01 -6.54 -27.67
CA GLU A 344 -16.21 -7.34 -26.45
C GLU A 344 -16.73 -6.47 -25.29
N ILE A 345 -16.37 -5.19 -25.26
CA ILE A 345 -16.93 -4.20 -24.31
C ILE A 345 -18.45 -4.06 -24.52
N ASP A 346 -18.88 -3.92 -25.77
CA ASP A 346 -20.30 -3.79 -26.10
C ASP A 346 -21.09 -5.05 -25.77
N VAL A 347 -20.54 -6.22 -26.11
CA VAL A 347 -21.12 -7.52 -25.77
C VAL A 347 -21.22 -7.68 -24.25
N SER A 348 -20.20 -7.24 -23.50
CA SER A 348 -20.22 -7.31 -22.03
C SER A 348 -21.36 -6.48 -21.42
N ASN A 349 -21.56 -5.24 -21.89
CA ASN A 349 -22.67 -4.39 -21.45
C ASN A 349 -24.04 -5.05 -21.71
N ILE A 350 -24.21 -5.62 -22.91
CA ILE A 350 -25.46 -6.29 -23.31
C ILE A 350 -25.70 -7.55 -22.48
N MET A 351 -24.67 -8.36 -22.25
CA MET A 351 -24.78 -9.59 -21.46
C MET A 351 -25.06 -9.29 -19.98
N ALA A 352 -24.46 -8.23 -19.43
CA ALA A 352 -24.74 -7.77 -18.07
C ALA A 352 -26.20 -7.38 -17.88
N ALA A 353 -26.79 -6.65 -18.85
CA ALA A 353 -28.22 -6.34 -18.83
C ALA A 353 -29.08 -7.60 -19.04
N LYS A 354 -28.70 -8.49 -19.97
CA LYS A 354 -29.45 -9.72 -20.27
C LYS A 354 -29.52 -10.69 -19.09
N ALA A 355 -28.44 -10.82 -18.32
CA ALA A 355 -28.37 -11.69 -17.15
C ALA A 355 -29.36 -11.29 -16.04
N ARG A 356 -29.93 -10.08 -16.09
CA ARG A 356 -30.86 -9.53 -15.10
C ARG A 356 -32.32 -9.55 -15.56
N ILE A 357 -32.62 -10.05 -16.76
CA ILE A 357 -34.00 -10.15 -17.29
C ILE A 357 -34.88 -11.08 -16.44
N GLU A 358 -34.27 -12.10 -15.83
CA GLU A 358 -34.98 -13.00 -14.91
C GLU A 358 -35.37 -12.31 -13.58
N ILE A 359 -34.72 -11.19 -13.23
CA ILE A 359 -35.02 -10.40 -12.03
C ILE A 359 -36.12 -9.39 -12.33
N ASP A 360 -35.99 -8.62 -13.42
CA ASP A 360 -37.01 -7.68 -13.86
C ASP A 360 -37.09 -7.59 -15.41
N PRO A 361 -38.30 -7.63 -16.00
CA PRO A 361 -38.48 -7.49 -17.45
C PRO A 361 -37.93 -6.18 -18.05
N ALA A 362 -37.81 -5.10 -17.28
CA ALA A 362 -37.30 -3.81 -17.72
C ALA A 362 -35.85 -3.90 -18.25
N TYR A 363 -35.04 -4.82 -17.71
CA TYR A 363 -33.68 -5.09 -18.20
C TYR A 363 -33.66 -5.56 -19.66
N SER A 364 -34.73 -6.18 -20.16
CA SER A 364 -34.85 -6.54 -21.58
C SER A 364 -34.87 -5.30 -22.48
N THR A 365 -35.48 -4.21 -22.02
CA THR A 365 -35.52 -2.93 -22.76
C THR A 365 -34.14 -2.27 -22.76
N VAL A 366 -33.40 -2.37 -21.66
CA VAL A 366 -32.02 -1.84 -21.56
C VAL A 366 -31.08 -2.62 -22.47
N ALA A 367 -31.12 -3.95 -22.45
CA ALA A 367 -30.33 -4.79 -23.34
C ALA A 367 -30.62 -4.50 -24.83
N ALA A 368 -31.90 -4.31 -25.18
CA ALA A 368 -32.29 -3.92 -26.54
C ALA A 368 -31.75 -2.53 -26.94
N ARG A 369 -31.75 -1.55 -26.03
CA ARG A 369 -31.21 -0.20 -26.29
C ARG A 369 -29.69 -0.17 -26.40
N LEU A 370 -28.99 -0.97 -25.59
CA LEU A 370 -27.53 -1.16 -25.72
C LEU A 370 -27.17 -1.82 -27.06
N LEU A 371 -27.94 -2.83 -27.47
CA LEU A 371 -27.78 -3.45 -28.79
C LEU A 371 -28.07 -2.47 -29.92
N LEU A 372 -29.08 -1.61 -29.75
CA LEU A 372 -29.42 -0.58 -30.73
C LEU A 372 -28.25 0.41 -30.96
N ASP A 373 -27.54 0.81 -29.90
CA ASP A 373 -26.34 1.66 -30.03
C ASP A 373 -25.25 1.02 -30.91
N VAL A 374 -25.02 -0.29 -30.76
CA VAL A 374 -24.08 -1.04 -31.61
C VAL A 374 -24.51 -0.97 -33.07
N VAL A 375 -25.80 -1.22 -33.36
CA VAL A 375 -26.33 -1.18 -34.73
C VAL A 375 -26.19 0.22 -35.34
N TYR A 376 -26.43 1.29 -34.57
CA TYR A 376 -26.27 2.67 -35.04
C TYR A 376 -24.80 3.00 -35.37
N ARG A 377 -23.86 2.57 -34.52
CA ARG A 377 -22.43 2.75 -34.79
C ARG A 377 -21.97 1.97 -36.01
N GLU A 378 -22.45 0.75 -36.21
CA GLU A 378 -22.04 -0.09 -37.35
C GLU A 378 -22.64 0.35 -38.69
N THR A 379 -23.89 0.83 -38.69
CA THR A 379 -24.60 1.18 -39.93
C THR A 379 -24.44 2.64 -40.32
N MET A 380 -24.40 3.55 -39.35
CA MET A 380 -24.40 5.01 -39.59
C MET A 380 -23.17 5.72 -39.02
N GLY A 381 -22.26 5.02 -38.31
CA GLY A 381 -21.06 5.63 -37.73
C GLY A 381 -21.34 6.67 -36.64
N VAL A 382 -22.54 6.65 -36.06
CA VAL A 382 -22.99 7.58 -35.01
C VAL A 382 -23.45 6.82 -33.78
N GLU A 383 -23.19 7.39 -32.60
CA GLU A 383 -23.67 6.87 -31.31
C GLU A 383 -25.15 7.22 -31.10
N ALA A 384 -25.89 6.34 -30.44
CA ALA A 384 -27.32 6.54 -30.18
C ALA A 384 -27.61 7.73 -29.24
N ASP A 385 -26.63 8.18 -28.46
CA ASP A 385 -26.72 9.35 -27.56
C ASP A 385 -26.50 10.70 -28.27
N LYS A 386 -26.06 10.71 -29.53
CA LYS A 386 -25.92 11.97 -30.27
C LYS A 386 -27.29 12.58 -30.54
N LYS A 387 -27.53 13.79 -30.01
CA LYS A 387 -28.72 14.65 -30.23
C LYS A 387 -29.09 14.91 -31.71
N SER A 388 -28.25 14.49 -32.67
CA SER A 388 -28.51 14.57 -34.10
C SER A 388 -29.55 13.55 -34.62
N LEU A 389 -30.06 12.66 -33.76
CA LEU A 389 -30.95 11.56 -34.12
C LEU A 389 -32.39 11.69 -33.58
N ASN A 390 -32.73 12.80 -32.90
CA ASN A 390 -34.09 13.12 -32.44
C ASN A 390 -34.72 14.24 -33.27
#